data_AF-A0A0J7XNW4-F1
#
_entry.id   AF-A0A0J7XNW4-F1
#
_cell.length_a   1.000
_cell.length_b   1.000
_cell.length_c   1.000
_cell.angle_alpha   90.00
_cell.angle_beta   90.00
_cell.angle_gamma   90.00
#
_symmetry.space_group_name_H-M   'P 1'
#
loop_
_entity.id
_entity.type
_entity.pdbx_description
1 polymer ?
#
loop_
_entity_poly.entity_id
_entity_poly.type
_entity_poly.pdbx_seq_one_letter_code
_entity_poly.pdbx_strand_id
1 'polypeptide(L)' 'MIEAHDVLRIKGMVAIAGRPARLVVQAVGPRIQHYFDRAWKAEESRLSQLVVIGQKGLNQAAIDSALRAAFA' A
#
# COMPACT_ATOMS: atom_id res chain seq x y z
N MET A 1 6.09 1.79 -10.75
CA MET A 1 5.73 0.60 -9.96
C MET A 1 4.49 -0.08 -10.51
N ILE A 2 3.31 0.56 -10.55
CA ILE A 2 2.08 -0.12 -10.98
C ILE A 2 2.15 -0.62 -12.42
N GLU A 3 2.37 0.28 -13.39
CA GLU A 3 2.48 -0.10 -14.82
C GLU A 3 3.73 -0.93 -15.09
N ALA A 4 4.85 -0.60 -14.44
CA ALA A 4 6.13 -1.29 -14.61
C ALA A 4 6.15 -2.75 -14.12
N HIS A 5 5.14 -3.20 -13.37
CA HIS A 5 5.09 -4.55 -12.80
C HIS A 5 3.75 -5.25 -13.03
N ASP A 6 2.99 -4.86 -14.07
CA ASP A 6 1.70 -5.48 -14.41
C ASP A 6 0.71 -5.58 -13.23
N VAL A 7 0.78 -4.60 -12.33
CA VAL A 7 -0.12 -4.52 -11.17
C VAL A 7 -1.46 -3.95 -11.62
N LEU A 8 -2.53 -4.67 -11.31
CA LEU A 8 -3.90 -4.31 -11.67
C LEU A 8 -4.60 -3.55 -10.54
N ARG A 9 -4.34 -3.93 -9.29
CA ARG A 9 -4.97 -3.33 -8.11
C ARG A 9 -4.03 -3.33 -6.91
N ILE A 10 -4.09 -2.25 -6.12
CA ILE A 10 -3.50 -2.20 -4.78
C ILE A 10 -4.58 -1.76 -3.80
N LYS A 11 -4.62 -2.34 -2.60
CA LYS A 11 -5.46 -1.85 -1.51
C LYS A 11 -4.78 -2.08 -0.17
N GLY A 12 -5.04 -1.21 0.79
CA GLY A 12 -4.68 -1.47 2.18
C GLY A 12 -4.47 -0.20 2.99
N MET A 13 -3.74 -0.34 4.08
CA MET A 13 -3.47 0.73 5.04
C MET A 13 -1.98 0.98 5.13
N VAL A 14 -1.59 2.25 5.24
CA VAL A 14 -0.21 2.68 5.46
C VAL A 14 -0.13 3.40 6.81
N ALA A 15 0.82 3.00 7.65
CA ALA A 15 1.15 3.68 8.88
C ALA A 15 2.10 4.85 8.59
N ILE A 16 1.60 6.08 8.69
CA ILE A 16 2.40 7.28 8.46
C ILE A 16 3.01 7.75 9.78
N ALA A 17 4.33 7.93 9.83
CA ALA A 17 5.04 8.43 11.00
C ALA A 17 4.47 9.81 11.45
N GLY A 18 4.36 10.03 12.76
CA GLY A 18 3.80 11.27 13.31
C GLY A 18 2.29 11.48 13.10
N ARG A 19 1.58 10.57 12.41
CA ARG A 19 0.12 10.66 12.21
C ARG A 19 -0.65 9.59 13.00
N PRO A 20 -1.66 9.97 13.79
CA PRO A 20 -2.48 9.01 14.52
C PRO A 20 -3.51 8.29 13.62
N ALA A 21 -3.83 8.85 12.46
CA ALA A 21 -4.79 8.28 11.52
C ALA A 21 -4.18 7.21 10.61
N ARG A 22 -5.00 6.23 10.21
CA ARG A 22 -4.67 5.26 9.18
C ARG A 22 -4.77 5.92 7.81
N LEU A 23 -3.77 5.76 6.94
CA LEU A 23 -3.89 6.16 5.54
C LEU A 23 -4.44 4.97 4.74
N VAL A 24 -5.67 5.06 4.26
CA VAL A 24 -6.22 4.06 3.34
C VAL A 24 -5.74 4.38 1.94
N VAL A 25 -5.18 3.38 1.25
CA VAL A 25 -4.72 3.48 -0.13
C VAL A 25 -5.50 2.49 -0.99
N GLN A 26 -5.95 2.95 -2.15
CA GLN A 26 -6.54 2.13 -3.18
C GLN A 26 -6.04 2.56 -4.56
N ALA A 27 -5.73 1.59 -5.42
CA ALA A 27 -5.32 1.85 -6.80
C ALA A 27 -5.96 0.85 -7.75
N VAL A 28 -6.36 1.30 -8.93
CA VAL A 28 -6.82 0.46 -10.05
C VAL A 28 -6.09 0.92 -11.31
N GLY A 29 -5.13 0.12 -11.76
CA GLY A 29 -4.11 0.56 -12.72
C GLY A 29 -3.44 1.86 -12.22
N PRO A 30 -3.17 2.85 -13.10
CA PRO A 30 -2.45 4.07 -12.72
C PRO A 30 -3.27 5.03 -11.84
N ARG A 31 -4.57 4.79 -11.65
CA ARG A 31 -5.43 5.65 -10.83
C ARG A 31 -5.26 5.28 -9.36
N ILE A 32 -4.69 6.20 -8.60
CA ILE A 32 -4.43 6.05 -7.16
C ILE A 32 -5.32 7.04 -6.40
N GLN A 33 -5.96 6.56 -5.34
CA GLN A 33 -6.67 7.38 -4.37
C GLN A 33 -6.22 7.00 -2.96
N HIS A 34 -6.15 8.00 -2.10
CA HIS A 34 -5.90 7.79 -0.68
C HIS A 34 -6.74 8.76 0.16
N TYR A 35 -7.02 8.37 1.40
CA TYR A 35 -7.67 9.24 2.39
C TYR A 35 -7.28 8.80 3.80
N PHE A 36 -7.31 9.74 4.74
CA PHE A 36 -7.17 9.43 6.16
C PHE A 36 -8.50 8.90 6.68
N ASP A 37 -8.46 7.72 7.25
CA ASP A 37 -9.57 7.10 7.98
C ASP A 37 -9.46 7.48 9.47
N ARG A 38 -10.15 6.75 10.35
CA ARG A 38 -10.03 6.90 11.81
C ARG A 38 -8.60 6.72 12.33
N ALA A 39 -8.41 7.16 13.58
CA ALA A 39 -7.21 6.87 14.35
C ALA A 39 -6.97 5.37 14.54
N TRP A 40 -5.69 5.01 14.67
CA TRP A 40 -5.29 3.72 15.23
C TRP A 40 -5.83 3.58 16.66
N LYS A 41 -6.38 2.41 17.00
CA LYS A 41 -6.75 2.10 18.38
C LYS A 41 -5.51 1.64 19.16
N ALA A 42 -5.58 1.69 20.49
CA ALA A 42 -4.47 1.30 21.35
C ALA A 42 -4.10 -0.19 21.19
N GLU A 43 -5.07 -1.04 20.87
CA GLU A 43 -4.88 -2.49 20.73
C GLU A 43 -4.51 -2.90 19.30
N GLU A 44 -4.49 -1.96 18.35
CA GLU A 44 -4.19 -2.23 16.94
C GLU A 44 -2.69 -2.15 16.66
N SER A 45 -2.14 -3.18 16.02
CA SER A 45 -0.80 -3.12 15.46
C SER A 45 -0.74 -2.06 14.36
N ARG A 46 -0.03 -0.96 14.64
CA ARG A 46 0.22 0.13 13.67
C ARG A 46 1.24 -0.31 12.62
N LEU A 47 0.75 -1.03 11.62
CA LEU A 47 1.55 -1.60 10.54
C LEU A 47 0.99 -1.20 9.17
N SER A 48 1.89 -0.97 8.21
CA SER A 48 1.52 -0.87 6.81
C SER A 48 1.24 -2.26 6.25
N GLN A 49 0.06 -2.46 5.67
CA GLN A 49 -0.37 -3.71 5.06
C GLN A 49 -1.04 -3.40 3.74
N LEU A 50 -0.48 -3.95 2.66
CA LEU A 50 -0.99 -3.78 1.31
C LEU A 50 -1.24 -5.15 0.69
N VAL A 51 -2.34 -5.25 -0.05
CA VAL A 51 -2.62 -6.34 -0.99
C VAL A 51 -2.33 -5.81 -2.39
N VAL A 52 -1.46 -6.53 -3.10
CA VAL A 52 -1.12 -6.25 -4.50
C VAL A 52 -1.70 -7.37 -5.37
N ILE A 53 -2.46 -7.00 -6.38
CA ILE A 53 -3.07 -7.91 -7.36
C ILE A 53 -2.53 -7.52 -8.73
N GLY A 54 -1.94 -8.46 -9.45
CA GLY A 54 -1.40 -8.24 -10.79
C GLY A 54 -1.59 -9.45 -11.69
N GLN A 55 -1.03 -9.37 -12.90
CA GLN A 55 -1.11 -10.47 -13.85
C GLN A 55 -0.26 -11.68 -13.42
N LYS A 56 -0.52 -12.85 -14.02
CA LYS A 56 0.29 -14.05 -13.81
C LYS A 56 1.76 -13.77 -14.18
N GLY A 57 2.69 -14.22 -13.35
CA GLY A 57 4.12 -13.91 -13.51
C GLY A 57 4.56 -12.66 -12.74
N LEU A 58 3.71 -12.14 -11.86
CA LEU A 58 4.01 -11.00 -10.98
C LEU A 58 5.36 -11.16 -10.27
N ASN A 59 6.27 -10.21 -10.49
CA ASN A 59 7.56 -10.20 -9.81
C ASN A 59 7.41 -9.64 -8.38
N GLN A 60 7.08 -10.54 -7.45
CA GLN A 60 6.86 -10.18 -6.04
C GLN A 60 8.08 -9.49 -5.41
N ALA A 61 9.29 -9.98 -5.68
CA ALA A 61 10.50 -9.44 -5.07
C ALA A 61 10.79 -8.00 -5.51
N ALA A 62 10.61 -7.69 -6.80
CA ALA A 62 10.77 -6.34 -7.31
C ALA A 62 9.72 -5.38 -6.72
N ILE A 63 8.48 -5.84 -6.58
CA ILE A 63 7.40 -5.04 -5.99
C ILE A 63 7.64 -4.78 -4.50
N ASP A 64 8.04 -5.80 -3.73
CA ASP A 64 8.37 -5.65 -2.31
C ASP A 64 9.54 -4.67 -2.12
N SER A 65 10.60 -4.79 -2.93
CA SER A 65 11.72 -3.85 -2.90
C SER A 65 11.27 -2.42 -3.20
N ALA A 66 10.47 -2.21 -4.25
CA ALA A 66 9.94 -0.89 -4.60
C ALA A 66 9.05 -0.30 -3.50
N LEU A 67 8.21 -1.12 -2.86
CA LEU A 67 7.36 -0.69 -1.74
C LEU A 67 8.20 -0.32 -0.50
N ARG A 68 9.21 -1.11 -0.16
CA ARG A 68 10.11 -0.82 0.97
C ARG A 68 10.89 0.47 0.74
N ALA A 69 11.38 0.69 -0.48
CA ALA A 69 12.06 1.93 -0.85
C ALA A 69 11.16 3.16 -0.71
N ALA A 70 9.86 3.02 -0.97
CA ALA A 70 8.87 4.10 -0.81
C ALA A 70 8.43 4.33 0.65
N PHE A 71 8.74 3.39 1.57
CA PHE A 71 8.44 3.51 3.00
C PHE A 71 9.65 3.89 3.85
N ALA A 72 10.85 3.92 3.26
CA ALA A 72 12.05 4.47 3.88
C ALA A 72 11.97 6.00 3.97
#